data_AF-A0A7X9GR44-F1
#
_entry.id   AF-A0A7X9GR44-F1
#
_cell.length_a   1.000
_cell.length_b   1.000
_cell.length_c   1.000
_cell.angle_alpha   90.00
_cell.angle_beta   90.00
_cell.angle_gamma   90.00
#
_symmetry.space_group_name_H-M   'P 1'
#
loop_
_entity.id
_entity.type
_entity.pdbx_description
1 polymer ?
#
loop_
_entity_poly.entity_id
_entity_poly.type
_entity_poly.pdbx_seq_one_letter_code
_entity_poly.pdbx_strand_id
1 'polypeptide(L)'
;EKGTVRIGGVAMNKVETWQFADNSPMDKATCEADTNPKSVYGFGHLDYYRHVIDVFDGKVEPLVTGREARKTVEIIEAAYNKER
;
A
#
# COMPACT_ATOMS: atom_id res chain seq x y z
N GLU A 1 19.67 -9.34 -6.40
CA GLU A 1 18.25 -9.49 -6.82
C GLU A 1 17.87 -10.95 -6.70
N LYS A 2 16.78 -11.30 -5.99
CA LYS A 2 16.43 -12.70 -5.64
C LYS A 2 14.95 -13.06 -5.89
N GLY A 3 14.23 -12.22 -6.63
CA GLY A 3 12.81 -12.47 -6.92
C GLY A 3 12.20 -11.37 -7.77
N THR A 4 11.01 -11.68 -8.28
CA THR A 4 10.21 -10.85 -9.17
C THR A 4 8.77 -10.85 -8.69
N VAL A 5 8.19 -9.65 -8.56
CA VAL A 5 6.79 -9.47 -8.19
C VAL A 5 6.12 -8.53 -9.19
N ARG A 6 4.86 -8.83 -9.52
CA ARG A 6 3.98 -7.96 -10.27
C ARG A 6 2.61 -7.94 -9.62
N ILE A 7 2.20 -6.75 -9.17
CA ILE A 7 0.86 -6.47 -8.68
C ILE A 7 0.17 -5.60 -9.73
N GLY A 8 -0.96 -6.08 -10.26
CA GLY A 8 -1.69 -5.46 -11.35
C GLY A 8 -3.19 -5.37 -11.05
N GLY A 9 -4.01 -5.47 -12.10
CA GLY A 9 -5.43 -5.14 -12.02
C GLY A 9 -5.71 -3.64 -12.07
N VAL A 10 -6.99 -3.27 -12.13
CA VAL A 10 -7.44 -1.89 -12.36
C VAL A 10 -7.01 -0.94 -11.23
N ALA A 11 -6.88 -1.48 -10.02
CA ALA A 11 -6.56 -0.70 -8.82
C ALA A 11 -5.45 -1.35 -7.98
N MET A 12 -4.44 -1.98 -8.63
CA MET A 12 -3.38 -2.74 -7.95
C MET A 12 -3.95 -3.83 -7.02
N ASN A 13 -5.03 -4.47 -7.45
CA ASN A 13 -5.85 -5.35 -6.64
C ASN A 13 -5.66 -6.84 -6.96
N LYS A 14 -4.70 -7.18 -7.83
CA LYS A 14 -4.43 -8.55 -8.25
C LYS A 14 -2.94 -8.89 -8.20
N VAL A 15 -2.59 -10.02 -7.57
CA VAL A 15 -1.24 -10.59 -7.66
C VAL A 15 -1.09 -11.32 -9.00
N GLU A 16 -0.26 -10.77 -9.90
CA GLU A 16 -0.05 -11.34 -11.24
C GLU A 16 1.23 -12.20 -11.30
N THR A 17 2.24 -11.88 -10.49
CA THR A 17 3.48 -12.66 -10.38
C THR A 17 4.04 -12.54 -8.97
N TRP A 18 4.40 -13.67 -8.37
CA TRP A 18 5.06 -13.77 -7.07
C TRP A 18 6.08 -14.91 -7.10
N GLN A 19 7.35 -14.59 -7.38
CA GLN A 19 8.41 -15.59 -7.53
C GLN A 19 9.67 -15.14 -6.81
N PHE A 20 10.15 -15.94 -5.86
CA PHE A 20 11.38 -15.69 -5.13
C PHE A 20 12.27 -16.94 -5.14
N ALA A 21 13.57 -16.76 -4.98
CA ALA A 21 14.54 -17.86 -4.92
C ALA A 21 14.36 -18.72 -3.65
N ASP A 22 13.90 -18.11 -2.56
CA ASP A 22 13.67 -18.74 -1.26
C ASP A 22 12.17 -18.71 -0.95
N ASN A 23 11.64 -19.80 -0.36
CA ASN A 23 10.23 -19.87 0.07
C ASN A 23 10.01 -19.18 1.42
N SER A 24 8.86 -18.55 1.59
CA SER A 24 8.38 -17.92 2.82
C SER A 24 7.01 -18.47 3.22
N PRO A 25 6.70 -18.59 4.53
CA PRO A 25 5.34 -18.90 4.97
C PRO A 25 4.28 -17.92 4.43
N MET A 26 4.66 -16.67 4.15
CA MET A 26 3.76 -15.65 3.60
C MET A 26 3.36 -15.92 2.15
N ASP A 27 4.13 -16.72 1.39
CA ASP A 27 3.84 -16.98 -0.02
C ASP A 27 2.47 -17.64 -0.21
N LYS A 28 2.02 -18.43 0.79
CA LYS A 28 0.70 -19.07 0.78
C LYS A 28 -0.45 -18.06 0.80
N ALA A 29 -0.26 -16.91 1.44
CA ALA A 29 -1.31 -15.89 1.57
C ALA A 29 -1.53 -15.12 0.26
N THR A 30 -0.60 -15.20 -0.69
CA THR A 30 -0.66 -14.41 -1.94
C THR A 30 -1.84 -14.81 -2.84
N CYS A 31 -2.22 -16.09 -2.85
CA CYS A 31 -3.37 -16.59 -3.59
C CYS A 31 -4.71 -16.01 -3.11
N GLU A 32 -4.76 -15.49 -1.89
CA GLU A 32 -5.95 -14.95 -1.24
C GLU A 32 -5.89 -13.42 -1.09
N ALA A 33 -4.82 -12.78 -1.56
CA ALA A 33 -4.57 -11.36 -1.38
C ALA A 33 -5.30 -10.47 -2.41
N ASP A 34 -5.91 -11.06 -3.43
CA ASP A 34 -6.69 -10.34 -4.44
C ASP A 34 -7.90 -9.64 -3.79
N THR A 35 -8.14 -8.39 -4.16
CA THR A 35 -9.24 -7.59 -3.61
C THR A 35 -10.24 -7.18 -4.68
N ASN A 36 -11.52 -7.09 -4.28
CA ASN A 36 -12.60 -6.63 -5.15
C ASN A 36 -13.61 -5.78 -4.35
N PRO A 37 -13.30 -4.50 -4.08
CA PRO A 37 -14.18 -3.65 -3.30
C PRO A 37 -15.48 -3.34 -4.05
N LYS A 38 -16.59 -3.26 -3.31
CA LYS A 38 -17.92 -2.94 -3.88
C LYS A 38 -18.09 -1.48 -4.29
N SER A 39 -17.13 -0.61 -3.96
CA SER A 39 -17.16 0.81 -4.30
C SER A 39 -15.75 1.35 -4.53
N VAL A 40 -15.67 2.52 -5.14
CA VAL A 40 -14.41 3.27 -5.35
C VAL A 40 -13.72 3.68 -4.05
N TYR A 41 -14.44 3.66 -2.92
CA TYR A 41 -13.89 3.97 -1.60
C TYR A 41 -13.12 2.80 -0.98
N GLY A 42 -13.10 1.64 -1.64
CA GLY A 42 -12.28 0.51 -1.21
C GLY A 42 -12.60 0.04 0.21
N PHE A 43 -11.58 -0.43 0.90
CA PHE A 43 -11.64 -0.84 2.30
C PHE A 43 -10.94 0.16 3.24
N GLY A 44 -10.17 1.11 2.70
CA GLY A 44 -9.19 1.88 3.49
C GLY A 44 -9.77 3.05 4.30
N HIS A 45 -10.81 3.74 3.84
CA HIS A 45 -11.24 4.99 4.49
C HIS A 45 -11.76 4.79 5.91
N LEU A 46 -12.67 3.83 6.12
CA LEU A 46 -13.26 3.57 7.43
C LEU A 46 -12.20 3.12 8.43
N ASP A 47 -11.32 2.21 8.01
CA ASP A 47 -10.24 1.70 8.83
C ASP A 47 -9.24 2.81 9.19
N TYR A 48 -8.94 3.70 8.24
CA TYR A 48 -8.06 4.85 8.49
C TYR A 48 -8.69 5.87 9.45
N TYR A 49 -9.99 6.16 9.33
CA TYR A 49 -10.67 7.02 10.31
C TYR A 49 -10.63 6.42 11.72
N ARG A 50 -10.81 5.11 11.83
CA ARG A 50 -10.72 4.39 13.10
C ARG A 50 -9.32 4.49 13.69
N HIS A 51 -8.29 4.30 12.84
CA HIS A 51 -6.89 4.48 13.19
C HIS A 51 -6.62 5.88 13.74
N VAL A 52 -7.14 6.94 13.12
CA VAL A 52 -6.97 8.32 13.59
C VAL A 52 -7.53 8.51 15.01
N ILE A 53 -8.70 7.92 15.30
CA ILE A 53 -9.28 7.96 16.65
C ILE A 53 -8.37 7.21 17.64
N ASP A 54 -7.89 6.02 17.29
CA ASP A 54 -7.02 5.24 18.16
C ASP A 54 -5.65 5.91 18.41
N VAL A 55 -5.14 6.72 17.47
CA VAL A 55 -3.97 7.59 17.67
C VAL A 55 -4.27 8.69 18.69
N PHE A 56 -5.42 9.36 18.58
CA PHE A 56 -5.81 10.40 19.55
C PHE A 56 -6.03 9.83 20.95
N ASP A 57 -6.51 8.59 21.05
CA ASP A 57 -6.64 7.86 22.31
C ASP A 57 -5.29 7.31 22.84
N GLY A 58 -4.18 7.47 22.10
CA GLY A 58 -2.85 7.00 22.50
C GLY A 58 -2.69 5.48 22.46
N LYS A 59 -3.53 4.76 21.72
CA LYS A 59 -3.49 3.29 21.61
C LYS A 59 -2.49 2.79 20.56
N VAL A 60 -2.28 3.58 19.52
CA VAL A 60 -1.42 3.25 18.38
C VAL A 60 -0.64 4.46 17.91
N GLU A 61 0.53 4.22 17.31
CA GLU A 61 1.31 5.26 16.63
C GLU A 61 0.69 5.63 15.28
N PRO A 62 0.85 6.86 14.78
CA PRO A 62 0.32 7.27 13.48
C PRO A 62 0.95 6.48 12.32
N LEU A 63 0.12 5.81 11.51
CA LEU A 63 0.55 5.06 10.32
C LEU A 63 1.29 5.96 9.31
N VAL A 64 0.84 7.20 9.15
CA VAL A 64 1.48 8.20 8.29
C VAL A 64 1.52 9.53 9.01
N THR A 65 2.72 10.10 9.15
CA THR A 65 2.92 11.45 9.68
C THR A 65 3.06 12.46 8.55
N GLY A 66 2.88 13.75 8.84
CA GLY A 66 3.13 14.81 7.86
C GLY A 66 4.57 14.81 7.31
N ARG A 67 5.55 14.40 8.13
CA ARG A 67 6.95 14.27 7.69
C ARG A 67 7.13 13.12 6.70
N GLU A 68 6.49 11.98 6.92
CA GLU A 68 6.55 10.84 6.00
C GLU A 68 5.79 11.15 4.69
N ALA A 69 4.61 11.77 4.78
CA ALA A 69 3.82 12.16 3.61
C ALA A 69 4.56 13.14 2.68
N ARG A 70 5.42 14.00 3.23
CA ARG A 70 6.23 14.96 2.45
C ARG A 70 7.16 14.26 1.45
N LYS A 71 7.68 13.07 1.75
CA LYS A 71 8.55 12.32 0.83
C LYS A 71 7.84 12.02 -0.50
N THR A 72 6.56 11.66 -0.44
CA THR A 72 5.74 11.42 -1.65
C THR A 72 5.54 12.71 -2.44
N VAL A 73 5.28 13.83 -1.76
CA VAL A 73 5.12 15.14 -2.41
C VAL A 73 6.40 15.56 -3.13
N GLU A 74 7.56 15.35 -2.52
CA GLU A 74 8.88 15.66 -3.11
C GLU A 74 9.15 14.82 -4.37
N ILE A 75 8.79 13.54 -4.37
CA ILE A 75 8.91 12.68 -5.57
C ILE A 75 8.00 13.19 -6.71
N ILE A 76 6.75 13.56 -6.39
CA ILE A 76 5.81 14.10 -7.37
C ILE A 76 6.32 15.44 -7.93
N GLU A 77 6.79 16.33 -7.07
CA GLU A 77 7.37 17.62 -7.49
C GLU A 77 8.59 17.42 -8.41
N ALA A 78 9.49 16.51 -8.05
CA ALA A 78 10.65 16.18 -8.86
C ALA A 78 10.27 15.60 -10.24
N ALA A 79 9.19 14.81 -10.32
CA ALA A 79 8.66 14.31 -11.59
C ALA A 79 8.17 15.47 -12.48
N TYR A 80 7.35 16.38 -11.93
CA TYR A 80 6.88 17.56 -12.66
C TYR A 80 8.02 18.49 -13.10
N ASN A 81 9.03 18.69 -12.27
CA ASN A 81 10.14 19.57 -12.58
C ASN A 81 11.08 19.00 -13.66
N LYS A 82 11.21 17.67 -13.76
CA LYS A 82 12.02 17.02 -14.81
C LYS A 82 11.40 17.10 -16.21
N GLU A 83 10.10 17.34 -16.30
CA GLU A 83 9.38 17.50 -17.57
C GLU A 83 9.39 18.95 -18.11
N ARG A 84 9.98 19.90 -17.37
CA ARG A 84 10.17 21.30 -17.78
C ARG A 84 11.59 21.55 -18.25
#